data_AF-A0A0K8P456-F1
#
_entry.id   AF-A0A0K8P456-F1
#
_cell.length_a   1.000
_cell.length_b   1.000
_cell.length_c   1.000
_cell.angle_alpha   90.00
_cell.angle_beta   90.00
_cell.angle_gamma   90.00
#
_symmetry.space_group_name_H-M   'P 1'
#
loop_
_entity.id
_entity.type
_entity.pdbx_description
1 polymer ?
#
loop_
_entity_poly.entity_id
_entity_poly.type
_entity_poly.pdbx_seq_one_letter_code
_entity_poly.pdbx_strand_id
1 'polypeptide(L)'
;MRIAIPSFIGEFPRLAPQRLPENAAQVATNARLQSGDLQAWRQYLLATTLANGGAVQTIYRLNGAWLSWEQDVDVARGIVAGDTTFRAYITAPGLYATPRWTNYALATTGAAPYPVTTRPLGVPSPDAAPTLELGIDPTPTTYSIDVQDNGDELAQSWLSSPQRPFSD
;
A
#
# COMPACT_ATOMS: atom_id res chain seq x y z
N MET A 1 -6.09 26.44 13.14
CA MET A 1 -4.87 27.20 13.52
C MET A 1 -4.67 28.29 12.48
N ARG A 2 -4.56 29.57 12.90
CA ARG A 2 -4.31 30.70 11.99
C ARG A 2 -2.85 31.13 12.15
N ILE A 3 -2.04 30.95 11.12
CA ILE A 3 -0.69 31.52 11.07
C ILE A 3 -0.84 32.90 10.42
N ALA A 4 -0.53 33.96 11.18
CA ALA A 4 -0.58 35.34 10.71
C ALA A 4 0.80 35.96 10.88
N ILE A 5 1.34 36.54 9.81
CA ILE A 5 2.60 37.28 9.81
C ILE A 5 2.23 38.76 9.62
N PRO A 6 2.25 39.57 10.68
CA PRO A 6 1.95 40.99 10.55
C PRO A 6 3.11 41.68 9.81
N SER A 7 2.80 42.32 8.68
CA SER A 7 3.72 43.14 7.87
C SER A 7 4.97 42.39 7.41
N PHE A 8 4.87 41.66 6.29
CA PHE A 8 5.97 40.93 5.70
C PHE A 8 6.97 41.88 5.03
N ILE A 9 8.22 41.90 5.50
CA ILE A 9 9.27 42.83 5.02
C ILE A 9 10.17 42.23 3.93
N GLY A 10 9.94 40.98 3.54
CA GLY A 10 10.65 40.34 2.41
C GLY A 10 11.90 39.56 2.79
N GLU A 11 12.84 39.45 1.85
CA GLU A 11 14.02 38.59 1.96
C GLU A 11 15.23 39.32 2.57
N PHE A 12 15.85 38.73 3.59
CA PHE A 12 17.06 39.22 4.25
C PHE A 12 18.18 38.16 4.23
N PRO A 13 18.82 37.90 3.07
CA PRO A 13 19.73 36.76 2.90
C PRO A 13 21.06 36.92 3.67
N ARG A 14 21.40 38.16 4.05
CA ARG A 14 22.62 38.47 4.81
C ARG A 14 22.52 38.17 6.30
N LEU A 15 21.30 37.94 6.81
CA LEU A 15 21.06 37.70 8.23
C LEU A 15 21.02 36.19 8.48
N ALA A 16 21.69 35.75 9.55
CA ALA A 16 21.67 34.34 9.93
C ALA A 16 20.23 33.89 10.29
N PRO A 17 19.82 32.65 9.98
CA PRO A 17 18.45 32.14 10.18
C PRO A 17 17.89 32.43 11.58
N GLN A 18 18.70 32.20 12.61
CA GLN A 18 18.32 32.37 14.01
C GLN A 18 18.21 33.83 14.48
N ARG A 19 18.64 34.79 13.65
CA ARG A 19 18.58 36.23 13.94
C ARG A 19 17.53 36.95 13.10
N LEU A 20 16.80 36.25 12.23
CA LEU A 20 15.73 36.87 11.47
C LEU A 20 14.61 37.33 12.41
N PRO A 21 14.10 38.55 12.24
CA PRO A 21 12.87 38.97 12.89
C PRO A 21 11.70 38.16 12.32
N GLU A 22 10.62 38.03 13.10
CA GLU A 22 9.46 37.18 12.78
C GLU A 22 8.77 37.51 11.44
N ASN A 23 8.99 38.72 10.93
CA ASN A 23 8.37 39.24 9.71
C ASN A 23 9.28 39.21 8.47
N ALA A 24 10.51 38.69 8.60
CA ALA A 24 11.46 38.56 7.52
C ALA A 24 11.69 37.09 7.13
N ALA A 25 12.00 36.84 5.87
CA ALA A 25 12.33 35.52 5.35
C ALA A 25 13.80 35.45 4.92
N GLN A 26 14.39 34.26 5.04
CA GLN A 26 15.72 34.00 4.50
C GLN A 26 15.70 33.84 2.97
N VAL A 27 14.58 33.35 2.42
CA VAL A 27 14.32 33.18 0.98
C VAL A 27 12.85 33.53 0.73
N ALA A 28 12.56 34.43 -0.21
CA ALA A 28 11.19 34.80 -0.58
C ALA A 28 10.93 34.57 -2.08
N THR A 29 10.41 33.40 -2.44
CA THR A 29 10.08 33.07 -3.84
C THR A 29 8.61 33.34 -4.17
N ASN A 30 8.33 33.82 -5.39
CA ASN A 30 6.97 34.06 -5.90
C ASN A 30 6.08 34.99 -5.02
N ALA A 31 6.68 35.81 -4.15
CA ALA A 31 5.98 36.80 -3.32
C ALA A 31 6.20 38.23 -3.82
N ARG A 32 5.14 39.05 -3.83
CA ARG A 32 5.17 40.48 -4.16
C ARG A 32 5.59 41.27 -2.93
N LEU A 33 6.78 41.87 -2.97
CA LEU A 33 7.40 42.50 -1.79
C LEU A 33 7.10 44.01 -1.65
N GLN A 34 6.48 44.63 -2.66
CA GLN A 34 6.31 46.09 -2.75
C GLN A 34 5.21 46.63 -1.82
N SER A 35 4.21 45.81 -1.50
CA SER A 35 3.01 46.22 -0.77
C SER A 35 3.12 46.06 0.74
N GLY A 36 4.18 45.41 1.25
CA GLY A 36 4.30 45.04 2.68
C GLY A 36 3.36 43.89 3.12
N ASP A 37 2.55 43.39 2.18
CA ASP A 37 1.65 42.24 2.36
C ASP A 37 2.24 40.99 1.68
N LEU A 38 2.02 39.82 2.28
CA LEU A 38 2.39 38.54 1.68
C LEU A 38 1.41 38.16 0.56
N GLN A 39 1.68 38.63 -0.65
CA GLN A 39 0.85 38.36 -1.84
C GLN A 39 1.63 37.55 -2.89
N ALA A 40 0.96 36.65 -3.60
CA ALA A 40 1.56 35.93 -4.73
C ALA A 40 1.70 36.84 -5.96
N TRP A 41 2.73 36.63 -6.78
CA TRP A 41 2.89 37.35 -8.06
C TRP A 41 1.83 36.99 -9.11
N ARG A 42 1.38 35.73 -9.09
CA ARG A 42 0.37 35.21 -10.02
C ARG A 42 -0.79 34.66 -9.21
N GLN A 43 -2.01 34.86 -9.73
CA GLN A 43 -3.19 34.22 -9.19
C GLN A 43 -3.09 32.70 -9.38
N TYR A 44 -3.72 31.94 -8.48
CA TYR A 44 -3.76 30.49 -8.58
C TYR A 44 -4.35 30.05 -9.92
N LEU A 45 -3.63 29.17 -10.62
CA LEU A 45 -4.18 28.47 -11.77
C LEU A 45 -4.97 27.27 -11.28
N LEU A 46 -6.18 27.10 -11.79
CA LEU A 46 -6.96 25.89 -11.56
C LEU A 46 -6.24 24.71 -12.22
N ALA A 47 -5.58 23.87 -11.41
CA ALA A 47 -4.82 22.73 -11.90
C ALA A 47 -5.70 21.52 -12.23
N THR A 48 -6.67 21.22 -11.37
CA THR A 48 -7.63 20.13 -11.57
C THR A 48 -8.89 20.40 -10.75
N THR A 49 -10.03 19.98 -11.26
CA THR A 49 -11.26 19.82 -10.49
C THR A 49 -11.39 18.37 -10.05
N LEU A 50 -11.78 18.15 -8.79
CA LEU A 50 -12.03 16.81 -8.27
C LEU A 50 -13.45 16.38 -8.65
N ALA A 51 -13.62 15.13 -9.06
CA ALA A 51 -14.89 14.58 -9.55
C ALA A 51 -15.79 14.01 -8.44
N ASN A 52 -15.54 14.36 -7.17
CA ASN A 52 -16.34 13.89 -6.04
C ASN A 52 -17.75 14.52 -6.08
N GLY A 53 -18.76 13.76 -5.66
CA GLY A 53 -20.15 14.24 -5.61
C GLY A 53 -20.41 15.12 -4.38
N GLY A 54 -19.70 14.88 -3.28
CA GLY A 54 -19.80 15.60 -2.02
C GLY A 54 -18.61 16.49 -1.69
N ALA A 55 -18.63 17.05 -0.47
CA ALA A 55 -17.54 17.87 0.04
C ALA A 55 -16.31 17.02 0.35
N VAL A 56 -15.21 17.26 -0.38
CA VAL A 56 -13.94 16.56 -0.18
C VAL A 56 -13.30 17.02 1.13
N GLN A 57 -12.99 16.07 2.02
CA GLN A 57 -12.32 16.32 3.31
C GLN A 57 -10.82 16.04 3.23
N THR A 58 -10.43 15.00 2.49
CA THR A 58 -9.02 14.58 2.37
C THR A 58 -8.62 14.44 0.91
N ILE A 59 -7.41 14.92 0.58
CA ILE A 59 -6.76 14.71 -0.72
C ILE A 59 -5.34 14.18 -0.53
N TYR A 60 -4.89 13.32 -1.45
CA TYR A 60 -3.51 12.80 -1.48
C TYR A 60 -3.01 12.71 -2.93
N ARG A 61 -1.79 13.20 -3.19
CA ARG A 61 -1.20 13.16 -4.53
C ARG A 61 -0.32 11.94 -4.73
N LEU A 62 -0.74 11.01 -5.58
CA LEU A 62 -0.02 9.78 -5.91
C LEU A 62 0.49 9.83 -7.36
N ASN A 63 1.82 9.98 -7.55
CA ASN A 63 2.48 10.02 -8.86
C ASN A 63 1.76 10.90 -9.90
N GLY A 64 1.37 12.12 -9.50
CA GLY A 64 0.69 13.09 -10.36
C GLY A 64 -0.84 12.99 -10.38
N ALA A 65 -1.43 11.86 -9.98
CA ALA A 65 -2.88 11.72 -9.81
C ALA A 65 -3.32 12.19 -8.41
N TRP A 66 -4.50 12.79 -8.33
CA TRP A 66 -5.13 13.18 -7.07
C TRP A 66 -6.09 12.09 -6.62
N LEU A 67 -5.84 11.55 -5.43
CA LEU A 67 -6.77 10.73 -4.67
C LEU A 67 -7.59 11.64 -3.76
N SER A 68 -8.89 11.39 -3.64
CA SER A 68 -9.81 12.27 -2.93
C SER A 68 -10.94 11.50 -2.24
N TRP A 69 -11.24 11.92 -1.01
CA TRP A 69 -12.25 11.30 -0.17
C TRP A 69 -13.16 12.35 0.47
N GLU A 70 -14.43 11.98 0.65
CA GLU A 70 -15.46 12.81 1.31
C GLU A 70 -15.47 12.61 2.84
N GLN A 71 -14.53 11.82 3.36
CA GLN A 71 -14.35 11.49 4.77
C GLN A 71 -12.89 11.73 5.15
N ASP A 72 -12.64 11.77 6.46
CA ASP A 72 -11.28 11.82 7.00
C ASP A 72 -10.54 10.49 6.74
N VAL A 73 -9.42 10.60 6.02
CA VAL A 73 -8.61 9.47 5.57
C VAL A 73 -7.14 9.77 5.83
N ASP A 74 -6.45 8.85 6.50
CA ASP A 74 -5.01 8.88 6.64
C ASP A 74 -4.35 8.04 5.54
N VAL A 75 -3.37 8.64 4.86
CA VAL A 75 -2.63 7.98 3.77
C VAL A 75 -1.13 8.04 4.02
N ALA A 76 -0.49 6.88 4.03
CA ALA A 76 0.96 6.73 4.20
C ALA A 76 1.59 6.09 2.95
N ARG A 77 2.75 6.62 2.52
CA ARG A 77 3.51 6.02 1.42
C ARG A 77 4.24 4.76 1.89
N GLY A 78 4.36 3.77 1.00
CA GLY A 78 5.16 2.57 1.22
C GLY A 78 6.64 2.89 1.46
N ILE A 79 7.25 2.17 2.41
CA ILE A 79 8.64 2.38 2.85
C ILE A 79 9.69 1.71 1.95
N VAL A 80 9.27 0.92 0.96
CA VAL A 80 10.18 0.16 0.11
C VAL A 80 10.88 1.11 -0.85
N ALA A 81 12.20 1.27 -0.66
CA ALA A 81 13.03 2.09 -1.55
C ALA A 81 13.05 1.49 -2.96
N GLY A 82 12.92 2.34 -3.98
CA GLY A 82 12.90 1.91 -5.38
C GLY A 82 11.57 1.33 -5.87
N ASP A 83 10.52 1.30 -5.04
CA ASP A 83 9.19 0.88 -5.49
C ASP A 83 8.62 1.86 -6.53
N THR A 84 8.48 1.37 -7.77
CA THR A 84 7.90 2.10 -8.91
C THR A 84 6.38 1.95 -8.98
N THR A 85 5.78 1.07 -8.18
CA THR A 85 4.32 0.89 -8.15
C THR A 85 3.63 1.98 -7.33
N PHE A 86 4.39 2.74 -6.55
CA PHE A 86 3.91 3.78 -5.64
C PHE A 86 2.85 3.23 -4.68
N ARG A 87 3.21 2.20 -3.91
CA ARG A 87 2.30 1.64 -2.92
C ARG A 87 1.94 2.67 -1.84
N ALA A 88 0.66 2.77 -1.53
CA ALA A 88 0.12 3.61 -0.46
C ALA A 88 -0.79 2.80 0.46
N TYR A 89 -0.67 3.04 1.76
CA TYR A 89 -1.50 2.47 2.81
C TYR A 89 -2.53 3.49 3.25
N ILE A 90 -3.75 3.03 3.49
CA ILE A 90 -4.92 3.87 3.71
C ILE A 90 -5.65 3.36 4.96
N THR A 91 -5.94 4.27 5.89
CA THR A 91 -6.78 4.01 7.06
C THR A 91 -7.84 5.08 7.16
N ALA A 92 -9.09 4.68 7.32
CA ALA A 92 -10.21 5.59 7.43
C ALA A 92 -11.32 4.94 8.25
N PRO A 93 -11.36 5.12 9.59
CA PRO A 93 -12.35 4.46 10.45
C PRO A 93 -13.80 4.72 10.04
N GLY A 94 -14.09 5.89 9.45
CA GLY A 94 -15.43 6.25 8.96
C GLY A 94 -15.80 5.68 7.59
N LEU A 95 -14.85 5.13 6.83
CA LEU A 95 -15.07 4.65 5.46
C LEU A 95 -14.69 3.17 5.25
N TYR A 96 -13.64 2.70 5.92
CA TYR A 96 -13.11 1.34 5.81
C TYR A 96 -13.05 0.69 7.19
N ALA A 97 -13.67 -0.48 7.31
CA ALA A 97 -13.62 -1.27 8.55
C ALA A 97 -12.22 -1.86 8.84
N THR A 98 -11.39 -2.02 7.81
CA THR A 98 -10.03 -2.56 7.93
C THR A 98 -9.02 -1.66 7.21
N PRO A 99 -7.76 -1.62 7.67
CA PRO A 99 -6.67 -0.97 6.94
C PRO A 99 -6.56 -1.51 5.51
N ARG A 100 -6.37 -0.62 4.55
CA ARG A 100 -6.30 -0.95 3.12
C ARG A 100 -4.99 -0.51 2.50
N TRP A 101 -4.73 -0.99 1.30
CA TRP A 101 -3.66 -0.52 0.44
C TRP A 101 -4.12 -0.33 -0.99
N THR A 102 -3.42 0.52 -1.71
CA THR A 102 -3.55 0.71 -3.16
C THR A 102 -2.17 0.98 -3.75
N ASN A 103 -2.08 0.96 -5.07
CA ASN A 103 -0.91 1.39 -5.84
C ASN A 103 -1.38 2.27 -7.00
N TYR A 104 -0.45 2.86 -7.76
CA TYR A 104 -0.84 3.77 -8.85
C TYR A 104 -1.80 3.10 -9.84
N ALA A 105 -1.49 1.89 -10.30
CA ALA A 105 -2.31 1.15 -11.26
C ALA A 105 -3.73 0.87 -10.73
N LEU A 106 -3.87 0.40 -9.49
CA LEU A 106 -5.16 0.09 -8.85
C LEU A 106 -5.97 1.36 -8.57
N ALA A 107 -5.31 2.43 -8.14
CA ALA A 107 -5.97 3.68 -7.81
C ALA A 107 -6.55 4.36 -9.06
N THR A 108 -5.86 4.28 -10.20
CA THR A 108 -6.25 4.91 -11.46
C THR A 108 -6.93 3.95 -12.44
N THR A 109 -7.40 2.78 -11.98
CA THR A 109 -8.15 1.86 -12.86
C THR A 109 -9.53 2.45 -13.13
N GLY A 110 -9.68 3.25 -14.19
CA GLY A 110 -10.96 3.81 -14.62
C GLY A 110 -11.05 5.34 -14.50
N ALA A 111 -12.24 5.87 -14.26
CA ALA A 111 -12.50 7.30 -14.15
C ALA A 111 -12.42 7.77 -12.68
N ALA A 112 -12.11 9.06 -12.50
CA ALA A 112 -12.18 9.73 -11.20
C ALA A 112 -13.61 9.67 -10.62
N PRO A 113 -13.80 9.76 -9.29
CA PRO A 113 -12.80 10.05 -8.25
C PRO A 113 -11.87 8.85 -7.94
N TYR A 114 -10.59 9.14 -7.71
CA TYR A 114 -9.60 8.15 -7.31
C TYR A 114 -9.46 8.10 -5.78
N PRO A 115 -9.09 6.96 -5.17
CA PRO A 115 -8.79 5.68 -5.80
C PRO A 115 -10.04 4.89 -6.17
N VAL A 116 -10.08 4.30 -7.37
CA VAL A 116 -11.19 3.41 -7.79
C VAL A 116 -11.13 2.08 -7.03
N THR A 117 -9.94 1.47 -6.97
CA THR A 117 -9.75 0.17 -6.31
C THR A 117 -8.83 0.28 -5.11
N THR A 118 -9.27 -0.28 -3.98
CA THR A 118 -8.48 -0.47 -2.76
C THR A 118 -8.63 -1.91 -2.30
N ARG A 119 -7.57 -2.49 -1.71
CA ARG A 119 -7.58 -3.86 -1.19
C ARG A 119 -7.34 -3.87 0.32
N PRO A 120 -8.00 -4.73 1.11
CA PRO A 120 -7.69 -4.88 2.52
C PRO A 120 -6.24 -5.34 2.72
N LEU A 121 -5.65 -4.95 3.84
CA LEU A 121 -4.41 -5.52 4.32
C LEU A 121 -4.67 -6.89 4.94
N GLY A 122 -3.86 -7.87 4.54
CA GLY A 122 -4.04 -9.27 4.91
C GLY A 122 -4.54 -10.11 3.74
N VAL A 123 -4.57 -11.43 3.96
CA VAL A 123 -5.13 -12.40 3.03
C VAL A 123 -6.57 -12.68 3.49
N PRO A 124 -7.60 -12.40 2.68
CA PRO A 124 -8.97 -12.77 3.03
C PRO A 124 -9.09 -14.29 3.12
N SER A 125 -10.01 -14.77 3.95
CA SER A 125 -10.36 -16.20 3.95
C SER A 125 -10.85 -16.61 2.55
N PRO A 126 -10.51 -17.81 2.06
CA PRO A 126 -11.07 -18.33 0.82
C PRO A 126 -12.60 -18.36 0.88
N ASP A 127 -13.26 -17.95 -0.20
CA ASP A 127 -14.73 -17.97 -0.29
C ASP A 127 -15.29 -19.40 -0.37
N ALA A 128 -14.46 -20.36 -0.79
CA ALA A 128 -14.80 -21.78 -0.88
C ALA A 128 -13.76 -22.65 -0.16
N ALA A 129 -14.22 -23.75 0.43
CA ALA A 129 -13.33 -24.75 1.00
C ALA A 129 -12.41 -25.31 -0.10
N PRO A 130 -11.10 -25.51 0.18
CA PRO A 130 -10.21 -26.11 -0.78
C PRO A 130 -10.69 -27.53 -1.11
N THR A 131 -10.85 -27.82 -2.40
CA THR A 131 -11.17 -29.18 -2.87
C THR A 131 -9.88 -29.98 -3.00
N LEU A 132 -9.84 -31.15 -2.38
CA LEU A 132 -8.81 -32.15 -2.61
C LEU A 132 -9.26 -33.03 -3.77
N GLU A 133 -8.52 -33.03 -4.87
CA GLU A 133 -8.64 -34.04 -5.92
C GLU A 133 -7.41 -34.92 -5.90
N LEU A 134 -7.62 -36.24 -5.94
CA LEU A 134 -6.55 -37.21 -6.02
C LEU A 134 -5.99 -37.15 -7.44
N GLY A 135 -4.76 -36.64 -7.61
CA GLY A 135 -4.04 -36.64 -8.87
C GLY A 135 -3.60 -38.05 -9.24
N ILE A 136 -4.53 -38.91 -9.65
CA ILE A 136 -4.21 -40.22 -10.18
C ILE A 136 -3.70 -39.98 -11.60
N ASP A 137 -2.41 -40.26 -11.83
CA ASP A 137 -1.86 -40.31 -13.19
C ASP A 137 -2.56 -41.47 -13.94
N PRO A 138 -3.31 -41.21 -15.03
CA PRO A 138 -3.95 -42.27 -15.81
C PRO A 138 -2.93 -43.12 -16.59
N THR A 139 -1.64 -42.76 -16.56
CA THR A 139 -0.55 -43.43 -17.27
C THR A 139 0.55 -43.88 -16.28
N PRO A 140 0.25 -44.78 -15.33
CA PRO A 140 1.22 -45.20 -14.33
C PRO A 140 2.46 -45.82 -14.99
N THR A 141 3.60 -45.14 -14.89
CA THR A 141 4.89 -45.68 -15.33
C THR A 141 5.57 -46.43 -14.18
N THR A 142 5.01 -47.58 -13.78
CA THR A 142 5.58 -48.66 -12.93
C THR A 142 6.37 -48.28 -11.65
N TYR A 143 6.38 -47.03 -11.20
CA TYR A 143 6.88 -46.63 -9.87
C TYR A 143 5.74 -46.16 -8.96
N SER A 144 4.58 -46.80 -9.11
CA SER A 144 3.50 -46.64 -8.15
C SER A 144 3.89 -47.40 -6.88
N ILE A 145 4.25 -46.67 -5.83
CA ILE A 145 4.20 -47.21 -4.47
C ILE A 145 2.72 -47.11 -4.06
N ASP A 146 1.90 -48.00 -4.61
CA ASP A 146 0.58 -48.30 -4.06
C ASP A 146 0.79 -49.32 -2.95
N VAL A 147 1.33 -48.88 -1.81
CA VAL A 147 1.09 -49.59 -0.56
C VAL A 147 0.12 -48.74 0.23
N GLN A 148 -1.16 -48.83 -0.13
CA GLN A 148 -2.18 -48.72 0.90
C GLN A 148 -1.93 -49.89 1.85
N ASP A 149 -1.24 -49.61 2.96
CA ASP A 149 -1.10 -50.56 4.06
C ASP A 149 -2.48 -50.78 4.68
N ASN A 150 -3.19 -51.77 4.16
CA ASN A 150 -4.45 -52.27 4.70
C ASN A 150 -4.21 -53.18 5.92
N GLY A 151 -3.24 -52.85 6.78
CA GLY A 151 -3.02 -53.43 8.11
C GLY A 151 -2.53 -54.88 8.15
N ASP A 152 -2.62 -55.62 7.05
CA ASP A 152 -2.50 -57.08 7.04
C ASP A 152 -1.42 -57.59 6.07
N GLU A 153 -0.87 -56.73 5.20
CA GLU A 153 -0.03 -57.16 4.07
C GLU A 153 1.45 -57.44 4.43
N LEU A 154 1.91 -56.99 5.61
CA LEU A 154 3.26 -57.29 6.11
C LEU A 154 3.31 -58.54 7.01
N ALA A 155 2.18 -59.22 7.26
CA ALA A 155 2.13 -60.41 8.10
C ALA A 155 2.79 -61.64 7.45
N GLN A 156 2.93 -61.67 6.11
CA GLN A 156 3.45 -62.83 5.39
C GLN A 156 4.83 -62.62 4.73
N SER A 157 5.43 -61.43 4.81
CA SER A 157 6.68 -61.11 4.11
C SER A 157 7.96 -61.22 4.96
N TRP A 158 7.86 -61.56 6.25
CA TRP A 158 9.04 -61.88 7.06
C TRP A 158 9.57 -63.27 6.70
N LEU A 159 10.33 -63.36 5.62
CA LEU A 159 11.34 -64.41 5.48
C LEU A 159 12.37 -64.20 6.59
N SER A 160 12.18 -64.85 7.73
CA SER A 160 13.24 -64.93 8.74
C SER A 160 14.47 -65.56 8.08
N SER A 161 15.62 -64.90 8.24
CA SER A 161 16.89 -65.41 7.70
C SER A 161 17.09 -66.87 8.13
N PRO A 162 17.64 -67.76 7.28
CA PRO A 162 17.79 -69.16 7.64
C PRO A 162 18.59 -69.28 8.95
N GLN A 163 18.02 -69.96 9.95
CA GLN A 163 18.73 -70.26 11.18
C GLN A 163 19.93 -71.16 10.85
N ARG A 164 21.14 -70.65 11.07
CA ARG A 164 22.36 -71.46 11.01
C ARG A 164 22.35 -72.40 12.24
N PRO A 165 22.38 -73.73 12.08
CA PRO A 165 22.51 -74.61 13.24
C PRO A 165 23.91 -74.41 13.86
N PHE A 166 23.97 -74.17 15.17
CA PHE A 166 25.22 -74.33 15.92
C PHE A 166 25.53 -75.82 16.01
N SER A 167 26.74 -76.22 15.59
CA SER A 167 27.33 -77.51 15.93
C SER A 167 28.30 -77.28 17.08
N ASP A 168 28.16 -78.07 18.16
CA ASP A 168 29.11 -78.14 19.28
C ASP A 168 30.54 -78.45 18.83
#